data_AF-A0A7V6XLJ8-F1
#
_entry.id   AF-A0A7V6XLJ8-F1
#
_cell.length_a   1.000
_cell.length_b   1.000
_cell.length_c   1.000
_cell.angle_alpha   90.00
_cell.angle_beta   90.00
_cell.angle_gamma   90.00
#
_symmetry.space_group_name_H-M   'P 1'
#
loop_
_entity.id
_entity.type
_entity.pdbx_description
1 polymer ?
#
loop_
_entity_poly.entity_id
_entity_poly.type
_entity_poly.pdbx_seq_one_letter_code
_entity_poly.pdbx_strand_id
1 'polypeptide(L)'
;MGNQKKRKNHVPMRLNILFFAVFLLFSVLILRLGFIQIVQGEEYVKELQKTSNMTARIDSPRGLIYDRYGHILVDNELVLSLTYTAPSMNPKPKEKLEIAQKLEQLIDIETDKITERDKKDYWILTRPEKAEAKITKEDKEKLASDDDGDKKLYQLTLDRITEADLAEITEKEMRVL
;
A
#
# COMPACT_ATOMS: atom_id res chain seq x y z
N MET A 1 22.49 -63.91 -60.80
CA MET A 1 22.74 -63.69 -59.35
C MET A 1 23.91 -62.74 -59.19
N GLY A 2 23.77 -61.67 -58.42
CA GLY A 2 24.87 -60.71 -58.21
C GLY A 2 24.48 -59.47 -57.41
N ASN A 3 24.06 -59.70 -56.15
CA ASN A 3 23.77 -58.74 -55.07
C ASN A 3 24.24 -57.28 -55.24
N GLN A 4 23.29 -56.35 -55.30
CA GLN A 4 23.53 -54.93 -55.02
C GLN A 4 23.56 -54.68 -53.51
N LYS A 5 24.75 -54.45 -52.94
CA LYS A 5 24.92 -54.00 -51.56
C LYS A 5 24.53 -52.52 -51.44
N LYS A 6 23.37 -52.25 -50.82
CA LYS A 6 22.97 -50.91 -50.37
C LYS A 6 24.00 -50.37 -49.38
N ARG A 7 24.69 -49.27 -49.72
CA ARG A 7 25.56 -48.54 -48.79
C ARG A 7 24.66 -47.89 -47.73
N LYS A 8 24.70 -48.41 -46.51
CA LYS A 8 24.11 -47.73 -45.35
C LYS A 8 25.00 -46.52 -45.05
N ASN A 9 24.48 -45.31 -45.27
CA ASN A 9 25.13 -44.08 -44.83
C ASN A 9 25.21 -44.11 -43.31
N HIS A 10 26.35 -44.52 -42.78
CA HIS A 10 26.61 -44.47 -41.35
C HIS A 10 26.82 -42.99 -41.02
N VAL A 11 25.78 -42.33 -40.52
CA VAL A 11 25.93 -41.00 -39.94
C VAL A 11 27.03 -41.11 -38.89
N PRO A 12 28.15 -40.38 -39.02
CA PRO A 12 29.26 -40.54 -38.09
C PRO A 12 28.75 -40.20 -36.69
N MET A 13 29.00 -41.07 -35.71
CA MET A 13 28.53 -40.91 -34.32
C MET A 13 28.79 -39.48 -33.78
N ARG A 14 29.89 -38.86 -34.22
CA ARG A 14 30.28 -37.47 -33.93
C ARG A 14 29.21 -36.44 -34.32
N LEU A 15 28.49 -36.64 -35.42
CA LEU A 15 27.43 -35.73 -35.89
C LEU A 15 26.15 -35.87 -35.05
N ASN A 16 25.80 -37.08 -34.62
CA ASN A 16 24.66 -37.29 -33.71
C ASN A 16 24.94 -36.70 -32.31
N ILE A 17 26.18 -36.81 -31.82
CA ILE A 17 26.60 -36.19 -30.56
C ILE A 17 26.50 -34.66 -30.66
N LEU A 18 26.98 -34.08 -31.77
CA LEU A 18 26.88 -32.63 -32.01
C LEU A 18 25.41 -32.18 -32.09
N PHE A 19 24.57 -32.91 -32.82
CA PHE A 19 23.14 -32.61 -32.93
C PHE A 19 22.43 -32.68 -31.57
N PHE A 20 22.74 -33.68 -30.75
CA PHE A 20 22.19 -33.82 -29.41
C PHE A 20 22.65 -32.70 -28.48
N ALA A 21 23.93 -32.28 -28.56
CA ALA A 21 24.45 -31.17 -27.78
C ALA A 21 23.74 -29.85 -28.11
N VAL A 22 23.54 -29.58 -29.41
CA VAL A 22 22.79 -28.40 -29.88
C VAL A 22 21.32 -28.46 -29.43
N PHE A 23 20.68 -29.62 -29.58
CA PHE A 23 19.30 -29.82 -29.12
C PHE A 23 19.14 -29.57 -27.62
N LEU A 24 20.08 -30.07 -26.81
CA LEU A 24 20.06 -29.88 -25.36
C LEU A 24 20.24 -28.41 -24.98
N LEU A 25 21.13 -27.69 -25.67
CA LEU A 25 21.32 -26.25 -25.48
C LEU A 25 20.04 -25.47 -25.80
N PHE A 26 19.37 -25.78 -26.92
CA PHE A 26 18.09 -25.17 -27.25
C PHE A 26 16.98 -25.54 -26.25
N SER A 27 16.96 -26.77 -25.76
CA SER A 27 15.99 -27.22 -24.76
C SER A 27 16.09 -26.42 -23.47
N VAL A 28 17.32 -26.15 -23.00
CA VAL A 28 17.56 -25.29 -21.83
C VAL A 28 17.05 -23.88 -22.07
N LEU A 29 17.30 -23.29 -23.25
CA LEU A 29 16.81 -21.94 -23.58
C LEU A 29 15.28 -21.88 -23.62
N ILE A 30 14.61 -22.87 -24.21
CA ILE A 30 13.14 -22.94 -24.27
C ILE A 30 12.55 -23.06 -22.86
N LEU A 31 13.10 -23.94 -22.03
CA LEU A 31 12.65 -24.08 -20.64
C LEU A 31 12.86 -22.80 -19.83
N ARG A 32 14.01 -22.12 -20.01
CA ARG A 32 14.29 -20.84 -19.35
C ARG A 32 13.29 -19.77 -19.77
N LEU A 33 12.98 -19.69 -21.06
CA LEU A 33 12.01 -18.73 -21.59
C LEU A 33 10.61 -19.02 -21.06
N GLY A 34 10.19 -20.29 -21.06
CA GLY A 34 8.91 -20.72 -20.49
C GLY A 34 8.78 -20.40 -19.00
N PHE A 35 9.87 -20.57 -18.23
CA PHE A 35 9.89 -20.19 -16.81
C PHE A 35 9.69 -18.68 -16.61
N ILE A 36 10.40 -17.85 -17.37
CA ILE A 36 10.28 -16.39 -17.29
C ILE A 36 8.86 -15.94 -17.68
N GLN A 37 8.26 -16.55 -18.70
CA GLN A 37 6.93 -16.17 -19.19
C GLN A 37 5.78 -16.67 -18.31
N ILE A 38 5.83 -17.91 -17.81
CA ILE A 38 4.71 -18.52 -17.08
C ILE A 38 4.81 -18.26 -15.58
N VAL A 39 6.01 -18.35 -14.99
CA VAL A 39 6.19 -18.25 -13.53
C VAL A 39 6.43 -16.80 -13.11
N GLN A 40 7.33 -16.10 -13.80
CA GLN A 40 7.68 -14.71 -13.46
C GLN A 40 6.89 -13.67 -14.27
N GLY A 41 6.10 -14.10 -15.26
CA GLY A 41 5.38 -13.19 -16.15
C GLY A 41 4.41 -12.28 -15.41
N GLU A 42 3.64 -12.84 -14.47
CA GLU A 42 2.71 -12.04 -13.65
C GLU A 42 3.42 -11.01 -12.79
N GLU A 43 4.60 -11.33 -12.26
CA GLU A 43 5.40 -10.42 -11.44
C GLU A 43 5.93 -9.25 -12.26
N TYR A 44 6.49 -9.51 -13.45
CA TYR A 44 6.93 -8.44 -14.36
C TYR A 44 5.77 -7.60 -14.89
N VAL A 45 4.61 -8.20 -15.19
CA VAL A 45 3.41 -7.45 -15.58
C VAL A 45 2.95 -6.55 -14.43
N LYS A 46 2.96 -7.06 -13.19
CA LYS A 46 2.61 -6.29 -12.00
C LYS A 46 3.59 -5.14 -11.76
N GLU A 47 4.88 -5.35 -12.01
CA GLU A 47 5.90 -4.30 -11.90
C GLU A 47 5.80 -3.24 -13.01
N LEU A 48 5.47 -3.65 -14.24
CA LEU A 48 5.16 -2.74 -15.34
C LEU A 48 3.89 -1.91 -15.05
N GLN A 49 2.85 -2.52 -14.47
CA GLN A 49 1.64 -1.80 -14.05
C GLN A 49 1.93 -0.77 -12.96
N LYS A 50 2.84 -1.07 -12.02
CA LYS A 50 3.32 -0.09 -11.04
C LYS A 50 4.10 1.05 -11.69
N THR A 51 4.81 0.76 -12.78
CA THR A 51 5.68 1.70 -13.51
C THR A 51 5.00 2.25 -14.76
N SER A 52 3.68 2.47 -14.71
CA SER A 52 2.99 3.21 -15.76
C SER A 52 3.52 4.65 -15.75
N ASN A 53 4.19 5.05 -16.83
CA ASN A 53 4.59 6.43 -17.08
C ASN A 53 3.32 7.30 -17.18
N MET A 54 2.81 7.77 -16.04
CA MET A 54 1.77 8.79 -16.03
C MET A 54 2.40 10.06 -16.60
N THR A 55 2.03 10.39 -17.84
CA THR A 55 2.27 11.73 -18.36
C THR A 55 1.40 12.68 -17.55
N ALA A 56 1.98 13.31 -16.54
CA ALA A 56 1.29 14.34 -15.77
C ALA A 56 1.03 15.52 -16.70
N ARG A 57 -0.24 15.74 -17.06
CA ARG A 57 -0.64 16.99 -17.70
C ARG A 57 -0.55 18.06 -16.64
N ILE A 58 0.40 18.97 -16.80
CA ILE A 58 0.45 20.18 -15.99
C ILE A 58 -0.52 21.16 -16.64
N ASP A 59 -1.63 21.43 -15.97
CA ASP A 59 -2.58 22.43 -16.44
C ASP A 59 -1.94 23.82 -16.41
N SER A 60 -2.25 24.65 -17.41
CA SER A 60 -1.78 26.04 -17.43
C SER A 60 -2.50 26.87 -16.36
N PRO A 61 -1.82 27.78 -15.66
CA PRO A 61 -2.46 28.68 -14.71
C PRO A 61 -3.52 29.55 -15.41
N ARG A 62 -4.56 29.96 -14.67
CA ARG A 62 -5.60 30.85 -15.19
C ARG A 62 -5.06 32.27 -15.33
N GLY A 63 -5.71 33.09 -16.15
CA GLY A 63 -5.40 34.52 -16.21
C GLY A 63 -5.73 35.24 -14.89
N LEU A 64 -4.92 36.23 -14.54
CA LEU A 64 -5.18 37.15 -13.42
C LEU A 64 -6.43 38.00 -13.71
N ILE A 65 -7.26 38.23 -12.70
CA ILE A 65 -8.44 39.10 -12.82
C ILE A 65 -8.16 40.40 -12.09
N TYR A 66 -8.36 41.53 -12.77
CA TYR A 66 -8.13 42.87 -12.23
C TYR A 66 -9.43 43.67 -12.12
N ASP A 67 -9.51 44.58 -11.16
CA ASP A 67 -10.51 45.66 -11.16
C ASP A 67 -10.14 46.76 -12.18
N ARG A 68 -11.06 47.69 -12.43
CA ARG A 68 -10.91 48.86 -13.31
C ARG A 68 -9.71 49.75 -12.97
N TYR A 69 -9.24 49.72 -11.72
CA TYR A 69 -8.06 50.45 -11.27
C TYR A 69 -6.75 49.65 -11.39
N GLY A 70 -6.80 48.42 -11.91
CA GLY A 70 -5.62 47.57 -12.10
C GLY A 70 -5.19 46.78 -10.86
N HIS A 71 -6.04 46.67 -9.83
CA HIS A 71 -5.78 45.84 -8.66
C HIS A 71 -6.17 44.39 -8.91
N ILE A 72 -5.30 43.44 -8.54
CA ILE A 72 -5.56 42.00 -8.66
C ILE A 72 -6.69 41.62 -7.68
N LEU A 73 -7.75 41.00 -8.20
CA LEU A 73 -8.86 40.45 -7.44
C LEU A 73 -8.77 38.92 -7.33
N VAL A 74 -8.22 38.26 -8.34
CA VAL A 74 -8.04 36.80 -8.37
C VAL A 74 -6.67 36.47 -8.93
N ASP A 75 -5.92 35.68 -8.16
CA ASP A 75 -4.59 35.15 -8.49
C ASP A 75 -4.61 33.62 -8.47
N ASN A 76 -3.55 32.99 -8.96
CA ASN A 76 -3.31 31.56 -8.85
C ASN A 76 -2.17 31.32 -7.88
N GLU A 77 -2.37 30.37 -6.97
CA GLU A 77 -1.31 29.87 -6.10
C GLU A 77 -1.03 28.41 -6.42
N LEU A 78 0.25 28.04 -6.45
CA LEU A 78 0.63 26.65 -6.59
C LEU A 78 0.38 25.94 -5.26
N VAL A 79 -0.61 25.04 -5.24
CA VAL A 79 -0.91 24.22 -4.06
C VAL A 79 -0.47 22.79 -4.32
N LEU A 80 0.43 22.28 -3.47
CA LEU A 80 0.81 20.88 -3.46
C LEU A 80 -0.27 20.07 -2.74
N SER A 81 -0.86 19.10 -3.42
CA SER A 81 -1.89 18.21 -2.85
C SER A 81 -1.31 16.84 -2.58
N LEU A 82 -1.49 16.34 -1.35
CA LEU A 82 -1.12 14.99 -0.94
C LEU A 82 -2.40 14.16 -0.77
N THR A 83 -2.55 13.13 -1.61
CA THR A 83 -3.72 12.23 -1.57
C THR A 83 -3.31 10.84 -1.08
N TYR A 84 -3.98 10.35 -0.04
CA TYR A 84 -3.85 8.97 0.42
C TYR A 84 -4.93 8.09 -0.22
N THR A 85 -4.50 7.08 -0.97
CA THR A 85 -5.40 6.06 -1.53
C THR A 85 -5.21 4.76 -0.75
N ALA A 86 -6.26 4.32 -0.04
CA ALA A 86 -6.20 3.08 0.73
C ALA A 86 -5.99 1.87 -0.21
N PRO A 87 -5.06 0.95 0.10
CA PRO A 87 -4.77 -0.20 -0.76
C PRO A 87 -5.85 -1.28 -0.73
N SER A 88 -6.76 -1.24 0.24
CA SER A 88 -7.86 -2.20 0.39
C SER A 88 -9.11 -1.49 0.93
N MET A 89 -10.27 -2.17 0.83
CA MET A 89 -11.55 -1.66 1.36
C MET A 89 -11.49 -1.42 2.88
N ASN A 90 -10.73 -2.26 3.60
CA ASN A 90 -10.57 -2.23 5.05
C ASN A 90 -9.07 -2.19 5.42
N PRO A 91 -8.40 -1.03 5.28
CA PRO A 91 -7.01 -0.87 5.66
C PRO A 91 -6.82 -1.07 7.17
N LYS A 92 -5.77 -1.80 7.57
CA LYS A 92 -5.50 -2.05 8.99
C LYS A 92 -5.15 -0.74 9.70
N PRO A 93 -5.70 -0.45 10.90
CA PRO A 93 -5.40 0.78 11.64
C PRO A 93 -3.91 0.98 11.92
N LYS A 94 -3.17 -0.11 12.19
CA LYS A 94 -1.72 -0.06 12.42
C LYS A 94 -0.93 0.43 11.21
N GLU A 95 -1.26 -0.07 10.01
CA GLU A 95 -0.57 0.31 8.77
C GLU A 95 -0.80 1.80 8.46
N LYS A 96 -2.00 2.33 8.70
CA LYS A 96 -2.27 3.77 8.57
C LYS A 96 -1.44 4.60 9.54
N LEU A 97 -1.37 4.18 10.80
CA LEU A 97 -0.63 4.90 11.83
C LEU A 97 0.87 4.94 11.51
N GLU A 98 1.45 3.84 11.00
CA GLU A 98 2.85 3.82 10.55
C GLU A 98 3.10 4.78 9.38
N ILE A 99 2.16 4.91 8.45
CA ILE A 99 2.26 5.86 7.34
C ILE A 99 2.17 7.29 7.87
N ALA A 100 1.22 7.58 8.76
CA ALA A 100 1.06 8.90 9.36
C ALA A 100 2.30 9.34 10.16
N GLN A 101 2.92 8.43 10.92
CA GLN A 101 4.18 8.69 11.63
C GLN A 101 5.35 9.02 10.70
N LYS A 102 5.39 8.41 9.50
CA LYS A 102 6.40 8.75 8.49
C LYS A 102 6.11 10.10 7.84
N LEU A 103 4.84 10.41 7.61
CA LEU A 103 4.43 11.68 7.03
C LEU A 103 4.69 12.85 7.97
N GLU A 104 4.46 12.70 9.27
CA GLU A 104 4.73 13.74 10.28
C GLU A 104 6.18 14.26 10.23
N GLN A 105 7.14 13.42 9.84
CA GLN A 105 8.55 13.82 9.70
C GLN A 105 8.83 14.63 8.44
N LEU A 106 7.92 14.61 7.46
CA LEU A 106 8.09 15.16 6.13
C LEU A 106 7.20 16.39 5.88
N ILE A 107 6.07 16.49 6.58
CA ILE A 107 5.08 17.57 6.41
C ILE A 107 4.69 18.16 7.76
N ASP A 108 4.48 19.48 7.77
CA ASP A 108 3.90 20.19 8.91
C ASP A 108 2.38 20.29 8.70
N ILE A 109 1.60 19.92 9.73
CA ILE A 109 0.14 19.84 9.66
C ILE A 109 -0.44 20.67 10.80
N GLU A 110 -1.43 21.49 10.47
CA GLU A 110 -2.22 22.23 11.46
C GLU A 110 -3.11 21.26 12.25
N THR A 111 -3.09 21.35 13.58
CA THR A 111 -3.81 20.45 14.49
C THR A 111 -5.17 20.99 14.92
N ASP A 112 -5.63 22.09 14.31
CA ASP A 112 -6.84 22.84 14.61
C ASP A 112 -8.13 22.06 14.29
N LYS A 113 -8.08 21.15 13.33
CA LYS A 113 -9.23 20.34 12.88
C LYS A 113 -9.42 19.03 13.65
N ILE A 114 -8.55 18.70 14.59
CA ILE A 114 -8.60 17.44 15.33
C ILE A 114 -9.75 17.46 16.33
N THR A 115 -10.69 16.53 16.21
CA THR A 115 -11.82 16.42 17.14
C THR A 115 -11.44 15.66 18.40
N GLU A 116 -12.20 15.85 19.48
CA GLU A 116 -12.03 15.05 20.71
C GLU A 116 -12.21 13.55 20.45
N ARG A 117 -13.05 13.20 19.47
CA ARG A 117 -13.28 11.81 19.09
C ARG A 117 -12.01 11.20 18.51
N ASP A 118 -11.33 11.91 17.63
CA ASP A 118 -10.09 11.45 17.01
C ASP A 118 -9.03 11.20 18.08
N LYS A 119 -8.89 12.13 19.05
CA LYS A 119 -7.97 11.97 20.20
C LYS A 119 -8.25 10.72 21.01
N LYS A 120 -9.53 10.43 21.29
CA LYS A 120 -9.94 9.22 22.02
C LYS A 120 -9.64 7.95 21.22
N ASP A 121 -9.97 7.92 19.93
CA ASP A 121 -9.72 6.78 19.05
C ASP A 121 -8.20 6.51 18.92
N TYR A 122 -7.38 7.55 18.80
CA TYR A 122 -5.91 7.46 18.80
C TYR A 122 -5.34 6.95 20.14
N TRP A 123 -5.88 7.42 21.27
CA TRP A 123 -5.45 6.98 22.58
C TRP A 123 -5.69 5.48 22.79
N ILE A 124 -6.86 4.97 22.37
CA ILE A 124 -7.17 3.53 22.41
C ILE A 124 -6.20 2.74 21.52
N LEU A 125 -5.90 3.24 20.32
CA LEU A 125 -5.03 2.56 19.37
C LEU A 125 -3.57 2.49 19.84
N THR A 126 -3.07 3.55 20.48
CA THR A 126 -1.68 3.65 20.92
C THR A 126 -1.43 3.03 22.30
N ARG A 127 -2.45 3.00 23.18
CA ARG A 127 -2.33 2.55 24.57
C ARG A 127 -3.39 1.47 24.89
N PRO A 128 -3.36 0.31 24.20
CA PRO A 128 -4.39 -0.72 24.35
C PRO A 128 -4.49 -1.25 25.78
N GLU A 129 -3.38 -1.41 26.49
CA GLU A 129 -3.39 -1.90 27.88
C GLU A 129 -4.10 -0.94 28.84
N LYS A 130 -3.88 0.37 28.69
CA LYS A 130 -4.57 1.38 29.51
C LYS A 130 -6.06 1.46 29.17
N ALA A 131 -6.40 1.35 27.89
CA ALA A 131 -7.79 1.31 27.44
C ALA A 131 -8.53 0.09 27.99
N GLU A 132 -7.90 -1.08 27.97
CA GLU A 132 -8.47 -2.30 28.55
C GLU A 132 -8.62 -2.22 30.06
N ALA A 133 -7.72 -1.53 30.77
CA ALA A 133 -7.82 -1.33 32.22
C ALA A 133 -9.02 -0.44 32.62
N LYS A 134 -9.55 0.39 31.72
CA LYS A 134 -10.78 1.18 31.95
C LYS A 134 -12.04 0.32 31.87
N ILE A 135 -11.95 -0.90 31.36
CA ILE A 135 -13.06 -1.83 31.21
C ILE A 135 -13.00 -2.85 32.36
N THR A 136 -14.11 -3.03 33.09
CA THR A 136 -14.14 -4.04 34.16
C THR A 136 -14.37 -5.43 33.58
N LYS A 137 -13.96 -6.48 34.30
CA LYS A 137 -14.21 -7.87 33.90
C LYS A 137 -15.71 -8.16 33.75
N GLU A 138 -16.54 -7.53 34.58
CA GLU A 138 -18.00 -7.65 34.53
C GLU A 138 -18.60 -7.03 33.25
N ASP A 139 -18.05 -5.91 32.76
CA ASP A 139 -18.50 -5.30 31.51
C ASP A 139 -18.17 -6.19 30.31
N LYS A 140 -16.97 -6.80 30.30
CA LYS A 140 -16.56 -7.76 29.26
C LYS A 140 -17.46 -9.01 29.28
N GLU A 141 -17.79 -9.54 30.45
CA GLU A 141 -18.64 -10.75 30.58
C GLU A 141 -20.11 -10.49 30.23
N LYS A 142 -20.68 -9.35 30.64
CA LYS A 142 -22.08 -9.00 30.31
C LYS A 142 -22.31 -8.79 28.81
N LEU A 143 -21.31 -8.25 28.12
CA LEU A 143 -21.39 -7.94 26.70
C LEU A 143 -20.85 -9.08 25.81
N ALA A 144 -20.18 -10.10 26.37
CA ALA A 144 -19.65 -11.23 25.60
C ALA A 144 -20.73 -12.10 24.92
N SER A 145 -21.97 -12.04 25.41
CA SER A 145 -23.11 -12.82 24.88
C SER A 145 -24.05 -12.00 23.99
N ASP A 146 -23.75 -10.73 23.74
CA ASP A 146 -24.56 -9.81 22.95
C ASP A 146 -23.98 -9.69 21.53
N ASP A 147 -24.82 -9.77 20.49
CA ASP A 147 -24.38 -9.72 19.08
C ASP A 147 -23.67 -8.39 18.74
N ASP A 148 -23.99 -7.31 19.47
CA ASP A 148 -23.33 -5.99 19.36
C ASP A 148 -22.39 -5.69 20.54
N GLY A 149 -21.98 -6.72 21.29
CA GLY A 149 -21.16 -6.62 22.48
C GLY A 149 -19.88 -5.79 22.27
N ASP A 150 -19.15 -6.07 21.20
CA ASP A 150 -17.88 -5.40 20.88
C ASP A 150 -18.05 -3.90 20.62
N LYS A 151 -19.12 -3.49 19.93
CA LYS A 151 -19.40 -2.08 19.65
C LYS A 151 -19.76 -1.31 20.92
N LYS A 152 -20.61 -1.91 21.76
CA LYS A 152 -21.02 -1.34 23.05
C LYS A 152 -19.83 -1.24 24.00
N LEU A 153 -18.96 -2.25 24.00
CA LEU A 153 -17.72 -2.26 24.78
C LEU A 153 -16.78 -1.14 24.34
N TYR A 154 -16.62 -0.95 23.02
CA TYR A 154 -15.84 0.14 22.47
C TYR A 154 -16.40 1.51 22.88
N GLN A 155 -17.72 1.69 22.78
CA GLN A 155 -18.39 2.94 23.17
C GLN A 155 -18.23 3.24 24.68
N LEU A 156 -18.37 2.23 25.54
CA LEU A 156 -18.09 2.36 26.97
C LEU A 156 -16.64 2.75 27.25
N THR A 157 -15.70 2.24 26.45
CA THR A 157 -14.28 2.60 26.57
C THR A 157 -14.09 4.08 26.29
N LEU A 158 -14.73 4.60 25.24
CA LEU A 158 -14.67 6.01 24.85
C LEU A 158 -15.27 6.96 25.88
N ASP A 159 -16.35 6.54 26.54
CA ASP A 159 -17.03 7.30 27.58
C ASP A 159 -16.22 7.37 28.88
N ARG A 160 -15.40 6.34 29.16
CA ARG A 160 -14.54 6.26 30.35
C ARG A 160 -13.18 6.93 30.19
N ILE A 161 -12.82 7.35 28.97
CA ILE A 161 -11.60 8.14 28.74
C ILE A 161 -11.83 9.56 29.26
N THR A 162 -10.98 9.97 30.19
CA THR A 162 -11.03 11.29 30.83
C THR A 162 -10.13 12.29 30.11
N GLU A 163 -10.34 13.59 30.34
CA GLU A 163 -9.48 14.66 29.82
C GLU A 163 -8.01 14.50 30.27
N ALA A 164 -7.79 13.96 31.48
CA ALA A 164 -6.44 13.68 31.97
C ALA A 164 -5.73 12.60 31.15
N ASP A 165 -6.47 11.60 30.65
CA ASP A 165 -5.92 10.57 29.76
C ASP A 165 -5.56 11.18 28.38
N LEU A 166 -6.37 12.13 27.90
CA LEU A 166 -6.13 12.84 26.64
C LEU A 166 -4.95 13.82 26.73
N ALA A 167 -4.66 14.36 27.91
CA ALA A 167 -3.51 15.21 28.15
C ALA A 167 -2.16 14.46 28.06
N GLU A 168 -2.17 13.12 28.05
CA GLU A 168 -0.97 12.32 27.77
C GLU A 168 -0.53 12.36 26.30
N ILE A 169 -1.39 12.87 25.40
CA ILE A 169 -1.09 12.97 23.97
C ILE A 169 -0.18 14.18 23.75
N THR A 170 1.02 13.93 23.25
CA THR A 170 2.01 14.97 22.95
C THR A 170 1.66 15.77 21.69
N GLU A 171 2.21 16.99 21.53
CA GLU A 171 2.03 17.76 20.28
C GLU A 171 2.48 16.98 19.04
N LYS A 172 3.54 16.19 19.17
CA LYS A 172 4.02 15.33 18.09
C LYS A 172 2.99 14.26 17.72
N GLU A 173 2.38 13.62 18.71
CA GLU A 173 1.31 12.66 18.49
C GLU A 173 0.05 13.33 17.91
N MET A 174 -0.22 14.59 18.26
CA MET A 174 -1.32 15.34 17.64
C MET A 174 -1.08 15.57 16.13
N ARG A 175 0.16 15.69 15.65
CA ARG A 175 0.45 15.83 14.21
C ARG A 175 0.35 14.52 13.44
N VAL A 176 0.36 13.38 14.13
CA VAL A 176 0.16 12.04 13.55
C VAL A 176 -1.33 11.72 13.39
N LEU A 177 -2.17 12.42 14.15
CA LEU A 177 -3.62 12.26 14.25
C LEU A 177 -4.34 12.89 13.06
#